data_AF-A0A2S9X5B1-F1
#
_entry.id   AF-A0A2S9X5B1-F1
#
_cell.length_a   1.000
_cell.length_b   1.000
_cell.length_c   1.000
_cell.angle_alpha   90.00
_cell.angle_beta   90.00
_cell.angle_gamma   90.00
#
_symmetry.space_group_name_H-M   'P 1'
#
loop_
_entity.id
_entity.type
_entity.pdbx_description
1 polymer ?
#
loop_
_entity_poly.entity_id
_entity_poly.type
_entity_poly.pdbx_seq_one_letter_code
_entity_poly.pdbx_strand_id
1 'polypeptide(L)'
;MRAGLLRHRGEIIGVGRAWFGLIEKAASADNAIAGLRVASFVELRARADTPLSPMSHVRIGTRLFVVMFARAIPGGQAAAVVELAGQPARYLPREGQPVATRCHVQRDAVLVGENNSRVVYRARLEVPLIECPRPQPGDKIEVGGVAYTVSALAHDGDDGIVRAVWGDVRKAIDED
;
A
#
# COMPACT_ATOMS: atom_id res chain seq x y z
N MET A 1 23.99 -5.44 19.17
CA MET A 1 23.96 -4.74 17.86
C MET A 1 25.18 -3.85 17.73
N ARG A 2 25.85 -3.78 16.57
CA ARG A 2 26.95 -2.83 16.36
C ARG A 2 26.43 -1.39 16.25
N ALA A 3 27.20 -0.44 16.77
CA ALA A 3 26.93 0.99 16.61
C ALA A 3 26.86 1.35 15.11
N GLY A 4 25.87 2.16 14.72
CA GLY A 4 25.71 2.63 13.34
C GLY A 4 24.87 1.75 12.40
N LEU A 5 24.28 0.65 12.87
CA LEU A 5 23.35 -0.16 12.05
C LEU A 5 21.91 0.39 12.06
N LEU A 6 21.47 0.96 13.17
CA LEU A 6 20.15 1.58 13.30
C LEU A 6 20.26 3.08 13.02
N ARG A 7 19.84 3.51 11.84
CA ARG A 7 20.00 4.90 11.36
C ARG A 7 18.69 5.61 11.10
N HIS A 8 17.59 4.88 11.04
CA HIS A 8 16.30 5.41 10.66
C HIS A 8 15.37 5.44 11.86
N ARG A 9 14.85 6.62 12.19
CA ARG A 9 13.76 6.72 13.17
C ARG A 9 12.45 6.43 12.45
N GLY A 10 11.67 5.51 13.00
CA GLY A 10 10.37 5.13 12.45
C GLY A 10 9.33 4.91 13.52
N GLU A 11 8.15 4.52 13.07
CA GLU A 11 6.98 4.21 13.88
C GLU A 11 6.47 2.81 13.53
N ILE A 12 6.22 1.99 14.55
CA ILE A 12 5.37 0.81 14.44
C ILE A 12 3.96 1.32 14.70
N ILE A 13 3.10 1.29 13.68
CA ILE A 13 1.78 1.91 13.73
C ILE A 13 0.94 1.24 14.83
N GLY A 14 0.34 2.06 15.70
CA GLY A 14 -0.44 1.60 16.85
C GLY A 14 0.37 1.16 18.06
N VAL A 15 1.72 1.21 18.00
CA VAL A 15 2.59 0.78 19.10
C VAL A 15 3.53 1.89 19.56
N GLY A 16 4.29 2.50 18.65
CA GLY A 16 5.18 3.60 19.01
C GLY A 16 6.44 3.71 18.16
N ARG A 17 7.37 4.56 18.60
CA ARG A 17 8.57 4.91 17.83
C ARG A 17 9.77 4.03 18.18
N ALA A 18 10.56 3.67 17.17
CA ALA A 18 11.78 2.91 17.33
C ALA A 18 12.85 3.32 16.30
N TRP A 19 14.07 2.82 16.50
CA TRP A 19 15.18 2.98 15.56
C TRP A 19 15.37 1.70 14.75
N PHE A 20 15.55 1.86 13.44
CA PHE A 20 15.64 0.79 12.48
C PHE A 20 16.89 0.88 11.61
N GLY A 21 17.42 -0.28 11.23
CA GLY A 21 18.36 -0.42 10.12
C GLY A 21 17.62 -1.00 8.92
N LEU A 22 17.89 -0.48 7.72
CA LEU A 22 17.35 -0.99 6.48
C LEU A 22 18.49 -1.59 5.66
N ILE A 23 18.34 -2.83 5.23
CA ILE A 23 19.26 -3.51 4.32
C ILE A 23 18.46 -3.88 3.09
N GLU A 24 18.70 -3.14 2.02
CA GLU A 24 18.06 -3.34 0.73
C GLU A 24 18.91 -4.32 -0.10
N LYS A 25 18.25 -5.26 -0.78
CA LYS A 25 18.89 -6.00 -1.86
C LYS A 25 18.75 -5.18 -3.14
N ALA A 26 19.77 -5.22 -3.99
CA ALA A 26 19.70 -4.58 -5.31
C ALA A 26 18.45 -5.06 -6.04
N ALA A 27 17.63 -4.12 -6.52
CA ALA A 27 16.46 -4.45 -7.33
C ALA A 27 16.94 -5.13 -8.62
N SER A 28 16.37 -6.27 -8.98
CA SER A 28 16.50 -6.79 -10.34
C SER A 28 15.68 -5.90 -11.28
N ALA A 29 16.10 -5.79 -12.54
CA ALA A 29 15.37 -5.03 -13.56
C ALA A 29 13.92 -5.54 -13.75
N ASP A 30 13.62 -6.77 -13.32
CA ASP A 30 12.31 -7.41 -13.38
C ASP A 30 11.36 -6.99 -12.23
N ASN A 31 11.80 -6.17 -11.27
CA ASN A 31 10.96 -5.67 -10.18
C ASN A 31 10.06 -4.51 -10.61
N ALA A 32 9.40 -4.62 -11.77
CA ALA A 32 8.33 -3.70 -12.12
C ALA A 32 7.25 -3.75 -11.02
N ILE A 33 6.82 -2.59 -10.54
CA ILE A 33 5.77 -2.47 -9.52
C ILE A 33 4.45 -2.91 -10.19
N ALA A 34 4.09 -4.18 -10.00
CA ALA A 34 2.85 -4.78 -10.53
C ALA A 34 1.61 -4.53 -9.65
N GLY A 35 1.79 -3.85 -8.51
CA GLY A 35 0.75 -3.54 -7.54
C GLY A 35 1.31 -2.69 -6.40
N LEU A 36 0.53 -2.44 -5.36
CA LEU A 36 0.98 -1.62 -4.23
C LEU A 36 2.15 -2.27 -3.46
N ARG A 37 2.21 -3.60 -3.42
CA ARG A 37 3.33 -4.33 -2.83
C ARG A 37 4.51 -4.36 -3.81
N VAL A 38 5.65 -3.87 -3.36
CA VAL A 38 6.91 -4.08 -4.08
C VAL A 38 7.30 -5.56 -3.97
N ALA A 39 7.65 -6.19 -5.09
CA ALA A 39 7.94 -7.63 -5.15
C ALA A 39 9.19 -8.05 -4.34
N SER A 40 10.05 -7.10 -3.99
CA SER A 40 11.29 -7.36 -3.26
C SER A 40 11.14 -7.16 -1.75
N PHE A 41 11.80 -8.04 -1.00
CA PHE A 41 11.92 -7.89 0.45
C PHE A 41 13.05 -6.94 0.81
N VAL A 42 12.80 -6.11 1.82
CA VAL A 42 13.81 -5.36 2.55
C VAL A 42 14.03 -6.02 3.91
N GLU A 43 15.26 -6.10 4.37
CA GLU A 43 15.53 -6.56 5.73
C GLU A 43 15.56 -5.36 6.69
N LEU A 44 14.66 -5.38 7.67
CA LEU A 44 14.55 -4.42 8.75
C LEU A 44 15.25 -4.97 10.00
N ARG A 45 16.16 -4.18 10.59
CA ARG A 45 16.85 -4.53 11.85
C ARG A 45 16.35 -3.63 12.97
N ALA A 46 16.11 -4.18 14.14
CA ALA A 46 15.64 -3.44 15.32
C ALA A 46 16.22 -4.00 16.63
N ARG A 47 16.06 -3.28 17.74
CA ARG A 47 16.54 -3.72 19.06
C ARG A 47 15.75 -4.96 19.54
N ALA A 48 16.35 -5.72 20.47
CA ALA A 48 15.81 -6.99 20.95
C ALA A 48 14.42 -6.89 21.59
N ASP A 49 14.09 -5.72 22.15
CA ASP A 49 12.85 -5.36 22.83
C ASP A 49 11.84 -4.66 21.91
N THR A 50 12.18 -4.44 20.63
CA THR A 50 11.26 -3.80 19.70
C THR A 50 10.12 -4.78 19.38
N PRO A 51 8.84 -4.38 19.52
CA PRO A 51 7.72 -5.29 19.31
C PRO A 51 7.39 -5.48 17.82
N LEU A 52 8.32 -6.05 17.04
CA LEU A 52 8.07 -6.42 15.65
C LEU A 52 7.43 -7.80 15.57
N SER A 53 6.18 -7.85 15.11
CA SER A 53 5.45 -9.09 14.80
C SER A 53 5.06 -9.14 13.32
N PRO A 54 4.82 -10.33 12.75
CA PRO A 54 4.17 -10.45 11.45
C PRO A 54 2.90 -9.60 11.37
N MET A 55 2.64 -9.02 10.20
CA MET A 55 1.52 -8.10 9.91
C MET A 55 1.60 -6.73 10.60
N SER A 56 2.62 -6.47 11.43
CA SER A 56 2.90 -5.11 11.92
C SER A 56 3.24 -4.19 10.75
N HIS A 57 2.78 -2.94 10.85
CA HIS A 57 3.10 -1.90 9.88
C HIS A 57 4.16 -0.97 10.44
N VAL A 58 5.21 -0.72 9.66
CA VAL A 58 6.33 0.14 10.03
C VAL A 58 6.42 1.30 9.06
N ARG A 59 6.37 2.53 9.58
CA ARG A 59 6.56 3.76 8.81
C ARG A 59 7.94 4.35 9.09
N ILE A 60 8.71 4.60 8.03
CA ILE A 60 10.01 5.28 8.09
C ILE A 60 10.01 6.40 7.04
N GLY A 61 9.91 7.65 7.49
CA GLY A 61 9.63 8.77 6.59
C GLY A 61 8.30 8.56 5.84
N THR A 62 8.33 8.62 4.52
CA THR A 62 7.16 8.37 3.64
C THR A 62 6.94 6.89 3.32
N ARG A 63 7.95 6.04 3.57
CA ARG A 63 7.92 4.61 3.27
C ARG A 63 7.08 3.87 4.30
N LEU A 64 6.28 2.94 3.83
CA LEU A 64 5.43 2.09 4.64
C LEU A 64 5.77 0.65 4.34
N PHE A 65 6.02 -0.12 5.38
CA PHE A 65 6.37 -1.51 5.28
C PHE A 65 5.37 -2.37 6.04
N VAL A 66 5.11 -3.56 5.53
CA VAL A 66 4.45 -4.62 6.29
C VAL A 66 5.46 -5.70 6.65
N VAL A 67 5.49 -6.08 7.92
CA VAL A 67 6.35 -7.15 8.41
C VAL A 67 5.79 -8.49 7.96
N MET A 68 6.57 -9.24 7.19
CA MET A 68 6.15 -10.55 6.69
C MET A 68 6.60 -11.66 7.64
N PHE A 69 7.83 -11.54 8.16
CA PHE A 69 8.37 -12.42 9.18
C PHE A 69 9.41 -11.70 10.01
N ALA A 70 9.52 -12.06 11.29
CA ALA A 70 10.51 -11.53 12.22
C ALA A 70 11.22 -12.68 12.94
N ARG A 71 12.50 -12.49 13.26
CA ARG A 71 13.31 -13.44 14.03
C ARG A 71 14.29 -12.71 14.94
N ALA A 72 14.61 -13.34 16.06
CA ALA A 72 15.73 -12.93 16.90
C ALA A 72 17.07 -13.17 16.16
N ILE A 73 18.03 -12.30 16.41
CA ILE A 73 19.40 -12.40 15.93
C ILE A 73 20.36 -12.01 17.06
N PRO A 74 21.66 -12.35 16.97
CA PRO A 74 22.64 -11.86 17.94
C PRO A 74 22.59 -10.34 18.09
N GLY A 75 22.18 -9.89 19.28
CA GLY A 75 22.13 -8.48 19.64
C GLY A 75 20.96 -7.68 19.06
N GLY A 76 19.86 -8.32 18.63
CA GLY A 76 18.64 -7.62 18.23
C GLY A 76 17.61 -8.51 17.52
N GLN A 77 16.88 -7.91 16.60
CA GLN A 77 15.88 -8.57 15.76
C GLN A 77 16.12 -8.26 14.29
N ALA A 78 15.72 -9.19 13.43
CA ALA A 78 15.64 -9.00 11.99
C ALA A 78 14.25 -9.38 11.50
N ALA A 79 13.68 -8.55 10.63
CA ALA A 79 12.44 -8.83 9.96
C ALA A 79 12.63 -8.69 8.45
N ALA A 80 12.01 -9.55 7.67
CA ALA A 80 11.80 -9.22 6.28
C ALA A 80 10.47 -8.51 6.15
N VAL A 81 10.52 -7.43 5.39
CA VAL A 81 9.39 -6.55 5.19
C VAL A 81 9.17 -6.36 3.70
N VAL A 82 7.92 -6.13 3.33
CA VAL A 82 7.54 -5.71 1.99
C VAL A 82 7.11 -4.25 2.06
N GLU A 83 7.59 -3.44 1.11
CA GLU A 83 7.18 -2.06 1.01
C GLU A 83 5.83 -1.93 0.30
N LEU A 84 4.96 -1.07 0.85
CA LEU A 84 3.72 -0.62 0.23
C LEU A 84 4.01 0.71 -0.49
N ALA A 85 4.36 0.60 -1.76
CA ALA A 85 4.76 1.71 -2.61
C ALA A 85 3.60 2.12 -3.55
N GLY A 86 3.12 3.34 -3.35
CA GLY A 86 2.08 3.94 -4.18
C GLY A 86 2.31 5.44 -4.35
N GLN A 87 1.54 6.06 -5.23
CA GLN A 87 1.51 7.50 -5.38
C GLN A 87 0.77 8.12 -4.18
N PRO A 88 1.19 9.30 -3.68
CA PRO A 88 0.39 10.05 -2.72
C PRO A 88 -1.04 10.25 -3.22
N ALA A 89 -2.00 9.98 -2.35
CA ALA A 89 -3.42 9.98 -2.69
C ALA A 89 -4.26 10.50 -1.53
N ARG A 90 -5.53 10.81 -1.83
CA ARG A 90 -6.56 11.06 -0.81
C ARG A 90 -7.71 10.10 -1.02
N TYR A 91 -8.11 9.40 0.03
CA TYR A 91 -9.36 8.65 0.06
C TYR A 91 -10.46 9.60 0.52
N LEU A 92 -11.53 9.70 -0.25
CA LEU A 92 -12.70 10.53 0.02
C LEU A 92 -13.89 9.58 0.19
N PRO A 93 -14.27 9.25 1.42
CA PRO A 93 -15.45 8.43 1.63
C PRO A 93 -16.70 9.20 1.18
N ARG A 94 -17.77 8.49 0.82
CA ARG A 94 -19.08 9.09 0.57
C ARG A 94 -19.57 9.87 1.79
N GLU A 95 -19.30 9.35 2.98
CA GLU A 95 -19.62 9.97 4.26
C GLU A 95 -18.37 10.04 5.14
N GLY A 96 -18.14 11.20 5.76
CA GLY A 96 -17.00 11.44 6.64
C GLY A 96 -15.91 12.29 6.01
N GLN A 97 -14.75 12.32 6.67
CA GLN A 97 -13.66 13.20 6.30
C GLN A 97 -12.68 12.51 5.34
N PRO A 98 -12.16 13.23 4.33
CA PRO A 98 -11.08 12.71 3.51
C PRO A 98 -9.84 12.39 4.35
N VAL A 99 -9.16 11.29 4.00
CA VAL A 99 -7.92 10.86 4.66
C VAL A 99 -6.79 10.75 3.64
N ALA A 100 -5.59 11.15 4.06
CA ALA A 100 -4.39 10.94 3.25
C ALA A 100 -4.06 9.44 3.20
N THR A 101 -3.69 8.96 2.03
CA THR A 101 -3.28 7.57 1.81
C THR A 101 -2.27 7.51 0.66
N ARG A 102 -1.90 6.30 0.26
CA ARG A 102 -1.19 6.04 -0.99
C ARG A 102 -2.02 5.12 -1.86
N CYS A 103 -1.86 5.25 -3.17
CA CYS A 103 -2.56 4.41 -4.12
C CYS A 103 -1.63 3.97 -5.25
N HIS A 104 -1.64 2.67 -5.55
CA HIS A 104 -1.14 2.17 -6.82
C HIS A 104 -2.28 2.20 -7.85
N VAL A 105 -2.01 2.77 -9.03
CA VAL A 105 -2.99 2.91 -10.10
C VAL A 105 -2.49 2.12 -11.30
N GLN A 106 -3.20 1.05 -11.64
CA GLN A 106 -3.00 0.30 -12.86
C GLN A 106 -4.18 0.61 -13.81
N ARG A 107 -3.88 1.19 -14.97
CA ARG A 107 -4.89 1.44 -16.00
C ARG A 107 -5.00 0.19 -16.86
N ASP A 108 -6.21 -0.34 -17.00
CA ASP A 108 -6.43 -1.60 -17.69
C ASP A 108 -7.69 -1.55 -18.57
N ALA A 109 -7.73 -2.42 -19.58
CA ALA A 109 -8.87 -2.67 -20.43
C ALA A 109 -9.52 -3.99 -19.98
N VAL A 110 -10.57 -3.90 -19.16
CA VAL A 110 -11.25 -5.07 -18.60
C VAL A 110 -12.45 -5.47 -19.44
N LEU A 111 -12.66 -6.77 -19.58
CA LEU A 111 -13.88 -7.31 -20.17
C LEU A 111 -15.01 -7.32 -19.13
N VAL A 112 -16.19 -6.84 -19.52
CA VAL A 112 -17.39 -6.77 -18.68
C VAL A 112 -18.63 -7.24 -19.45
N GLY A 113 -19.68 -7.64 -18.72
CA GLY A 113 -20.95 -8.14 -19.26
C GLY A 113 -21.08 -9.66 -19.19
N GLU A 114 -22.29 -10.19 -19.40
CA GLU A 114 -22.49 -11.63 -19.57
C GLU A 114 -21.60 -12.11 -20.72
N ASN A 115 -20.72 -13.08 -20.43
CA ASN A 115 -19.69 -13.63 -21.33
C ASN A 115 -18.56 -12.67 -21.74
N ASN A 116 -18.21 -11.66 -20.93
CA ASN A 116 -17.05 -10.80 -21.21
C ASN A 116 -17.12 -10.09 -22.58
N SER A 117 -18.34 -9.77 -23.04
CA SER A 117 -18.61 -9.31 -24.41
C SER A 117 -18.24 -7.85 -24.70
N ARG A 118 -17.84 -7.06 -23.69
CA ARG A 118 -17.51 -5.65 -23.85
C ARG A 118 -16.21 -5.27 -23.15
N VAL A 119 -15.28 -4.63 -23.86
CA VAL A 119 -14.10 -3.98 -23.27
C VAL A 119 -14.50 -2.64 -22.66
N VAL A 120 -14.14 -2.41 -21.40
CA VAL A 120 -14.25 -1.13 -20.72
C VAL A 120 -12.91 -0.75 -20.11
N TYR A 121 -12.46 0.47 -20.37
CA TYR A 121 -11.26 1.01 -19.75
C TYR A 121 -11.57 1.46 -18.33
N ARG A 122 -10.92 0.84 -17.34
CA ARG A 122 -11.03 1.18 -15.92
C ARG A 122 -9.65 1.24 -15.28
N ALA A 123 -9.57 1.85 -14.11
CA ALA A 123 -8.36 1.78 -13.30
C ALA A 123 -8.56 0.76 -12.17
N ARG A 124 -7.62 -0.19 -12.03
CA ARG A 124 -7.44 -0.92 -10.78
C ARG A 124 -6.68 -0.03 -9.83
N LEU A 125 -7.25 0.20 -8.65
CA LEU A 125 -6.69 1.03 -7.60
C LEU A 125 -6.40 0.16 -6.40
N GLU A 126 -5.17 0.18 -5.90
CA GLU A 126 -4.79 -0.54 -4.69
C GLU A 126 -4.38 0.44 -3.59
N VAL A 127 -4.97 0.31 -2.40
CA VAL A 127 -4.71 1.17 -1.24
C VAL A 127 -4.40 0.34 0.01
N PRO A 128 -3.57 0.84 0.93
CA PRO A 128 -3.30 0.15 2.19
C PRO A 128 -4.38 0.48 3.23
N LEU A 129 -4.97 -0.56 3.82
CA LEU A 129 -6.03 -0.44 4.83
C LEU A 129 -5.56 0.14 6.17
N ILE A 130 -4.24 0.24 6.37
CA ILE A 130 -3.67 0.91 7.55
C ILE A 130 -3.69 2.44 7.43
N GLU A 131 -3.86 3.00 6.23
CA GLU A 131 -3.89 4.46 6.01
C GLU A 131 -5.29 4.99 5.69
N CYS A 132 -6.22 4.14 5.23
CA CYS A 132 -7.60 4.52 5.01
C CYS A 132 -8.59 3.41 5.41
N PRO A 133 -9.85 3.77 5.71
CA PRO A 133 -10.93 2.79 5.81
C PRO A 133 -11.03 1.91 4.55
N ARG A 134 -11.72 0.78 4.66
CA ARG A 134 -11.98 -0.12 3.52
C ARG A 134 -12.84 0.59 2.46
N PRO A 135 -12.32 0.91 1.26
CA PRO A 135 -13.10 1.56 0.22
C PRO A 135 -14.32 0.74 -0.21
N GLN A 136 -15.44 1.44 -0.42
CA GLN A 136 -16.73 0.93 -0.86
C GLN A 136 -17.15 1.56 -2.20
N PRO A 137 -18.05 0.90 -2.97
CA PRO A 137 -18.65 1.51 -4.15
C PRO A 137 -19.30 2.87 -3.84
N GLY A 138 -18.98 3.86 -4.66
CA GLY A 138 -19.42 5.25 -4.50
C GLY A 138 -18.44 6.17 -3.78
N ASP A 139 -17.43 5.62 -3.08
CA ASP A 139 -16.31 6.41 -2.55
C ASP A 139 -15.42 6.92 -3.68
N LYS A 140 -14.51 7.84 -3.38
CA LYS A 140 -13.52 8.34 -4.35
C LYS A 140 -12.09 8.20 -3.85
N ILE A 141 -11.18 7.99 -4.78
CA ILE A 141 -9.74 8.03 -4.52
C ILE A 141 -9.14 9.05 -5.50
N GLU A 142 -8.53 10.09 -4.95
CA GLU A 142 -7.83 11.12 -5.71
C GLU A 142 -6.33 10.82 -5.76
N VAL A 143 -5.78 10.66 -6.96
CA VAL A 143 -4.37 10.36 -7.20
C VAL A 143 -3.85 11.29 -8.28
N GLY A 144 -2.81 12.07 -7.97
CA GLY A 144 -2.21 13.01 -8.95
C GLY A 144 -3.22 13.99 -9.55
N GLY A 145 -4.22 14.45 -8.77
CA GLY A 145 -5.28 15.35 -9.23
C GLY A 145 -6.43 14.68 -10.00
N VAL A 146 -6.40 13.37 -10.20
CA VAL A 146 -7.48 12.62 -10.84
C VAL A 146 -8.33 11.92 -9.77
N ALA A 147 -9.61 12.24 -9.71
CA ALA A 147 -10.57 11.59 -8.82
C ALA A 147 -11.23 10.39 -9.51
N TYR A 148 -10.94 9.19 -8.99
CA TYR A 148 -11.57 7.94 -9.42
C TYR A 148 -12.74 7.63 -8.50
N THR A 149 -13.94 7.41 -9.06
CA THR A 149 -15.07 6.90 -8.27
C THR A 149 -15.00 5.38 -8.23
N VAL A 150 -15.01 4.80 -7.04
CA VAL A 150 -15.02 3.36 -6.83
C VAL A 150 -16.34 2.80 -7.39
N SER A 151 -16.26 1.99 -8.43
CA SER A 151 -17.45 1.40 -9.07
C SER A 151 -17.71 -0.04 -8.66
N ALA A 152 -16.65 -0.79 -8.37
CA ALA A 152 -16.76 -2.16 -7.90
C ALA A 152 -15.54 -2.56 -7.06
N LEU A 153 -15.70 -3.63 -6.29
CA LEU A 153 -14.59 -4.30 -5.64
C LEU A 153 -13.83 -5.14 -6.68
N ALA A 154 -12.51 -5.19 -6.59
CA ALA A 154 -11.76 -6.17 -7.34
C ALA A 154 -11.80 -7.50 -6.57
N HIS A 155 -12.32 -8.55 -7.21
CA HIS A 155 -12.57 -9.86 -6.61
C HIS A 155 -11.34 -10.45 -5.90
N ASP A 156 -10.15 -10.22 -6.45
CA ASP A 156 -8.89 -10.87 -6.08
C ASP A 156 -7.96 -10.01 -5.22
N GLY A 157 -8.43 -8.86 -4.73
CA GLY A 157 -7.56 -7.90 -4.04
C GLY A 157 -8.08 -7.43 -2.70
N ASP A 158 -8.36 -8.33 -1.75
CA ASP A 158 -8.46 -7.95 -0.35
C ASP A 158 -7.83 -9.05 0.51
N ASP A 159 -6.71 -8.72 1.15
CA ASP A 159 -6.02 -9.61 2.08
C ASP A 159 -5.89 -9.02 3.49
N GLY A 160 -6.68 -7.98 3.77
CA GLY A 160 -6.64 -7.27 5.05
C GLY A 160 -5.46 -6.30 5.22
N ILE A 161 -4.49 -6.25 4.31
CA ILE A 161 -3.44 -5.21 4.28
C ILE A 161 -3.69 -4.26 3.10
N VAL A 162 -3.88 -4.81 1.92
CA VAL A 162 -4.12 -4.06 0.68
C VAL A 162 -5.53 -4.38 0.19
N ARG A 163 -6.23 -3.34 -0.27
CA ARG A 163 -7.52 -3.45 -0.93
C ARG A 163 -7.44 -2.90 -2.34
N ALA A 164 -7.85 -3.71 -3.30
CA ALA A 164 -7.99 -3.38 -4.70
C ALA A 164 -9.46 -3.12 -5.04
N VAL A 165 -9.69 -2.09 -5.84
CA VAL A 165 -11.00 -1.70 -6.34
C VAL A 165 -10.91 -1.27 -7.79
N TRP A 166 -12.04 -1.33 -8.50
CA TRP A 166 -12.18 -0.71 -9.81
C TRP A 166 -12.65 0.74 -9.65
N GLY A 167 -11.94 1.65 -10.30
CA GLY A 167 -12.22 3.07 -10.32
C GLY A 167 -12.53 3.56 -11.74
N ASP A 168 -13.59 4.34 -11.86
CA ASP A 168 -13.96 5.03 -13.10
C ASP A 168 -13.63 6.52 -12.98
N VAL A 169 -13.05 7.08 -14.04
CA VAL A 169 -12.92 8.54 -14.22
C VAL A 169 -14.14 8.97 -15.02
N ARG A 170 -15.16 9.52 -14.36
CA ARG A 170 -16.21 10.21 -15.13
C ARG A 170 -15.56 11.46 -15.73
N LYS A 171 -15.53 11.55 -17.06
CA LYS A 171 -15.54 12.87 -17.70
C LYS A 171 -16.84 13.54 -17.22
N ALA A 172 -16.76 14.82 -16.82
CA ALA A 172 -17.96 15.62 -16.82
C ALA A 172 -18.55 15.47 -18.22
N ILE A 173 -19.72 14.82 -18.30
CA ILE A 173 -20.57 15.01 -19.46
C ILE A 173 -21.07 16.42 -19.20
N ASP A 174 -20.57 17.38 -19.98
CA ASP A 174 -21.20 18.69 -20.06
C ASP A 174 -22.65 18.41 -20.45
N GLU A 175 -23.56 18.62 -19.49
CA GLU A 175 -24.99 18.70 -19.77
C GLU A 175 -25.22 20.05 -20.44
N ASP A 176 -25.14 20.06 -21.77
CA ASP A 176 -25.76 21.06 -22.65
C ASP A 176 -27.01 20.46 -23.31
#